data_AF-A0A645ISX8-F1
#
_entry.id   AF-A0A645ISX8-F1
#
_cell.length_a   1.000
_cell.length_b   1.000
_cell.length_c   1.000
_cell.angle_alpha   90.00
_cell.angle_beta   90.00
_cell.angle_gamma   90.00
#
_symmetry.space_group_name_H-M   'P 1'
#
loop_
_entity.id
_entity.type
_entity.pdbx_description
1 polymer ?
#
loop_
_entity_poly.entity_id
_entity_poly.type
_entity_poly.pdbx_seq_one_letter_code
_entity_poly.pdbx_strand_id
1 'polypeptide(L)' 'MLEYPELGMEAVWRIEVEDFPAFIIVDDKGNDFFSQVSKPIARTIPVREGAK' A
#
# COMPACT_ATOMS: atom_id res chain seq x y z
N MET A 1 -24.55 16.18 2.06
CA MET A 1 -24.08 15.73 0.74
C MET A 1 -23.08 16.78 0.27
N LEU A 2 -21.83 16.40 0.02
CA LEU A 2 -20.77 17.39 -0.21
C LEU A 2 -20.68 17.72 -1.70
N GLU A 3 -20.43 16.72 -2.57
CA GLU A 3 -20.26 16.90 -4.02
C GLU A 3 -20.67 15.63 -4.81
N TYR A 4 -21.06 15.80 -6.08
CA TYR A 4 -21.43 14.76 -7.07
C TYR A 4 -22.52 13.76 -6.63
N PRO A 5 -23.75 14.22 -6.40
CA PRO A 5 -24.85 13.37 -5.94
C PRO A 5 -25.22 12.21 -6.87
N GLU A 6 -24.97 12.36 -8.16
CA GLU A 6 -25.26 11.38 -9.20
C GLU A 6 -24.40 10.11 -9.11
N LEU A 7 -23.27 10.16 -8.41
CA LEU A 7 -22.37 9.01 -8.22
C LEU A 7 -22.87 8.04 -7.14
N GLY A 8 -23.99 8.35 -6.47
CA GLY A 8 -24.61 7.48 -5.48
C GLY A 8 -23.63 7.15 -4.35
N MET A 9 -23.23 5.88 -4.22
CA MET A 9 -22.30 5.44 -3.18
C MET A 9 -20.88 5.99 -3.33
N GLU A 10 -20.48 6.38 -4.53
CA GLU A 10 -19.13 6.92 -4.82
C GLU A 10 -19.06 8.45 -4.66
N ALA A 11 -20.15 9.11 -4.29
CA ALA A 11 -20.19 10.55 -4.05
C ALA A 11 -19.21 10.98 -2.93
N VAL A 12 -18.87 12.26 -2.86
CA VAL A 12 -18.01 12.78 -1.79
C VAL A 12 -18.83 13.00 -0.52
N TRP A 13 -18.44 12.29 0.55
CA TRP A 13 -19.09 12.34 1.84
C TRP A 13 -18.20 13.04 2.87
N ARG A 14 -18.80 13.97 3.61
CA ARG A 14 -18.20 14.46 4.86
C ARG A 14 -18.70 13.59 6.00
N ILE A 15 -17.77 12.94 6.69
CA ILE A 15 -18.02 12.09 7.85
C ILE A 15 -17.29 12.65 9.06
N GLU A 16 -17.87 12.44 10.23
CA GLU A 16 -17.22 12.66 11.52
C GLU A 16 -16.92 11.28 12.12
N VAL A 17 -15.73 11.13 12.69
CA VAL A 17 -15.23 9.85 13.19
C VAL A 17 -14.70 10.01 14.61
N GLU A 18 -14.84 8.97 15.42
CA GLU A 18 -14.30 8.88 16.77
C GLU A 18 -13.44 7.60 16.86
N ASP A 19 -12.19 7.73 17.33
CA ASP A 19 -11.22 6.64 17.52
C ASP A 19 -11.07 5.66 16.34
N PHE A 20 -11.07 6.18 15.11
CA PHE A 20 -10.92 5.36 13.93
C PHE A 20 -9.47 4.83 13.78
N PRO A 21 -9.24 3.50 13.88
CA PRO A 21 -7.89 2.96 13.80
C PRO A 21 -7.35 3.05 12.37
N ALA A 22 -6.10 3.50 12.24
CA ALA A 22 -5.39 3.60 10.97
C ALA A 22 -3.90 3.30 11.12
N PHE A 23 -3.24 2.99 10.01
CA PHE A 23 -1.80 2.76 9.94
C PHE A 23 -1.14 3.80 9.04
N ILE A 24 0.04 4.27 9.43
CA ILE A 24 0.87 5.12 8.55
C ILE A 24 1.53 4.19 7.52
N ILE A 25 1.08 4.28 6.27
CA ILE A 25 1.62 3.48 5.17
C ILE A 25 2.80 4.19 4.51
N VAL A 26 2.66 5.49 4.25
CA VAL A 26 3.71 6.35 3.68
C VAL A 26 3.85 7.59 4.55
N ASP A 27 5.07 8.00 4.84
CA ASP A 27 5.35 9.24 5.58
C ASP A 27 5.91 10.37 4.69
N ASP A 28 6.07 11.54 5.29
CA ASP A 28 6.58 12.76 4.64
C ASP A 28 8.10 12.75 4.39
N LYS A 29 8.80 11.70 4.84
CA LYS A 29 10.26 11.53 4.71
C LYS A 29 10.62 10.52 3.61
N GLY A 30 9.63 10.00 2.90
CA GLY A 30 9.82 9.02 1.83
C GLY A 30 9.88 7.57 2.31
N ASN A 31 9.49 7.28 3.56
CA ASN A 31 9.33 5.91 4.02
C ASN A 31 8.00 5.32 3.52
N ASP A 32 8.06 4.09 3.03
CA ASP A 32 6.89 3.31 2.59
C ASP A 32 6.94 1.92 3.24
N PHE A 33 5.90 1.59 3.99
CA PHE A 33 5.75 0.32 4.71
C PHE A 33 5.86 -0.91 3.80
N PHE A 34 5.40 -0.84 2.55
CA PHE A 34 5.37 -1.98 1.63
C PHE A 34 6.64 -2.13 0.78
N SER A 35 7.56 -1.17 0.84
CA SER A 35 8.79 -1.12 0.03
C SER A 35 9.73 -2.34 0.21
N GLN A 36 9.61 -3.08 1.31
CA GLN A 36 10.45 -4.25 1.59
C GLN A 36 9.81 -5.58 1.18
N VAL A 37 8.47 -5.64 1.13
CA VAL A 37 7.73 -6.86 0.76
C VAL A 37 7.72 -7.08 -0.75
N SER A 38 7.84 -6.00 -1.53
CA SER A 38 7.90 -6.04 -2.98
C SER A 38 9.27 -6.47 -3.54
N LYS A 39 10.29 -6.64 -2.69
CA LYS A 39 11.63 -7.04 -3.15
C LYS A 39 11.62 -8.52 -3.54
N PRO A 40 11.98 -8.86 -4.79
CA PRO A 40 12.06 -10.25 -5.20
C PRO A 40 13.10 -10.97 -4.34
N ILE A 41 12.64 -11.97 -3.58
CA ILE A 41 13.52 -12.95 -2.95
C ILE A 41 14.28 -13.63 -4.10
N ALA A 42 15.61 -13.66 -4.02
CA ALA A 42 16.54 -13.96 -5.11
C ALA A 42 15.98 -14.90 -6.21
N ARG A 43 15.92 -14.42 -7.45
CA ARG A 43 15.37 -15.14 -8.62
C ARG A 43 16.34 -16.18 -9.21
N THR A 44 17.50 -16.39 -8.61
CA THR A 44 18.53 -17.26 -9.17
C THR A 44 19.10 -18.14 -8.08
N ILE A 45 18.94 -19.45 -8.27
CA ILE A 45 19.66 -20.47 -7.53
C ILE A 45 21.07 -20.52 -8.15
N PRO A 46 22.15 -20.23 -7.40
CA PRO A 46 23.50 -20.40 -7.94
C PRO A 46 23.72 -21.88 -8.22
N VAL A 47 23.99 -22.24 -9.48
CA VAL A 47 24.44 -23.58 -9.83
C VAL A 47 25.85 -23.76 -9.25
N ARG A 48 26.05 -24.80 -8.43
CA ARG A 48 27.34 -25.13 -7.84
C ARG A 48 28.37 -25.39 -8.95
N GLU A 49 29.48 -24.68 -8.91
CA GLU A 49 30.62 -24.89 -9.81
C GLU A 49 31.13 -26.32 -9.61
N GLY A 50 30.91 -27.19 -10.60
CA GLY A 50 31.21 -28.63 -10.52
C GLY A 50 30.12 -29.55 -11.08
N ALA A 51 28.95 -29.04 -11.47
CA ALA A 51 27.96 -29.79 -12.25
C ALA A 51 28.25 -29.73 -13.75
N LYS A 52 29.44 -30.18 -14.17
CA LYS A 52 29.76 -30.55 -15.55
C LYS A 52 30.18 -32.02 -15.59
#